data_AF-A0A6J4Y8G6-F1
#
_entry.id   AF-A0A6J4Y8G6-F1
#
_cell.length_a   1.000
_cell.length_b   1.000
_cell.length_c   1.000
_cell.angle_alpha   90.00
_cell.angle_beta   90.00
_cell.angle_gamma   90.00
#
_symmetry.space_group_name_H-M   'P 1'
#
loop_
_entity.id
_entity.type
_entity.pdbx_description
1 polymer ?
#
loop_
_entity_poly.entity_id
_entity_poly.type
_entity_poly.pdbx_seq_one_letter_code
_entity_poly.pdbx_strand_id
1 'polypeptide(L)'
;MAIKKKTTPDLFAEEGLDPVQSATGYPPSSRGDSPTAGSVVKKKAGFYLSVNILDRFNHKFHELKLAGVAIDNKSTLLEAALGFALDDMDKGQGSLVLKKIGK
;
A
#
# COMPACT_ATOMS: atom_id res chain seq x y z
N MET A 1 -16.65 -57.44 12.65
CA MET A 1 -17.12 -56.10 13.05
C MET A 1 -16.25 -55.07 12.33
N ALA A 2 -16.74 -54.43 11.25
CA ALA A 2 -15.95 -53.47 10.47
C ALA A 2 -16.43 -52.04 10.78
N ILE A 3 -15.55 -51.22 11.36
CA ILE A 3 -15.83 -49.81 11.70
C ILE A 3 -15.52 -48.97 10.45
N LYS A 4 -16.55 -48.62 9.66
CA LYS A 4 -16.42 -47.67 8.54
C LYS A 4 -16.52 -46.24 9.08
N LYS A 5 -15.41 -45.49 9.06
CA LYS A 5 -15.44 -44.02 9.23
C LYS A 5 -16.07 -43.39 7.98
N LYS A 6 -17.12 -42.59 8.15
CA LYS A 6 -17.77 -41.81 7.08
C LYS A 6 -16.89 -40.60 6.74
N THR A 7 -16.45 -40.50 5.49
CA THR A 7 -15.68 -39.37 4.93
C THR A 7 -16.62 -38.31 4.34
N THR A 8 -17.55 -37.81 5.13
CA THR A 8 -18.39 -36.66 4.74
C THR A 8 -18.46 -35.71 5.92
N PRO A 9 -18.07 -34.43 5.75
CA PRO A 9 -18.20 -33.46 6.83
C PRO A 9 -19.68 -33.32 7.16
N ASP A 10 -20.01 -33.48 8.44
CA ASP A 10 -21.37 -33.29 8.93
C ASP A 10 -21.62 -31.78 9.05
N LEU A 11 -22.40 -31.24 8.10
CA LEU A 11 -22.72 -29.81 8.03
C LEU A 11 -23.64 -29.35 9.17
N PHE A 12 -24.24 -30.29 9.92
CA PHE A 12 -25.15 -30.01 11.04
C PHE A 12 -24.56 -30.46 12.39
N ALA A 13 -23.27 -30.82 12.42
CA ALA A 13 -22.59 -31.03 13.69
C ALA A 13 -22.56 -29.71 14.47
N GLU A 14 -22.91 -29.78 15.76
CA GLU A 14 -22.85 -28.66 16.74
C GLU A 14 -21.42 -28.14 16.99
N GLU A 15 -20.42 -28.64 16.28
CA GLU A 15 -19.14 -27.94 16.02
C GLU A 15 -19.34 -26.91 14.90
N GLY A 16 -20.37 -26.06 15.07
CA GLY A 16 -20.71 -25.02 14.14
C GLY A 16 -19.64 -23.93 14.13
N LEU A 17 -19.35 -23.40 12.93
CA LEU A 17 -18.58 -22.17 12.80
C LEU A 17 -19.23 -21.09 13.66
N ASP A 18 -18.49 -20.55 14.62
CA ASP A 18 -18.97 -19.48 15.49
C ASP A 18 -19.42 -18.30 14.59
N PRO A 19 -20.71 -17.93 14.61
CA PRO A 19 -21.24 -16.91 13.72
C PRO A 19 -20.58 -15.55 14.00
N VAL A 20 -20.11 -15.32 15.23
CA VAL A 20 -19.36 -14.12 15.59
C VAL A 20 -17.99 -14.16 14.92
N GLN A 21 -17.22 -15.25 15.06
CA GLN A 21 -15.91 -15.39 14.41
C GLN A 21 -15.98 -15.35 12.88
N SER A 22 -17.05 -15.89 12.30
CA SER A 22 -17.26 -15.86 10.84
C SER A 22 -17.52 -14.44 10.34
N ALA A 23 -18.21 -13.60 11.13
CA ALA A 23 -18.52 -12.22 10.79
C ALA A 23 -17.37 -11.24 11.10
N THR A 24 -16.61 -11.48 12.16
CA THR A 24 -15.53 -10.59 12.61
C THR A 24 -14.14 -10.99 12.14
N GLY A 25 -14.00 -12.19 11.55
CA GLY A 25 -12.71 -12.81 11.27
C GLY A 25 -12.07 -13.35 12.55
N TYR A 26 -11.22 -14.37 12.41
CA TYR A 26 -10.47 -14.91 13.55
C TYR A 26 -9.65 -13.79 14.22
N PRO A 27 -9.73 -13.61 15.54
CA PRO A 27 -8.78 -12.76 16.24
C PRO A 27 -7.38 -13.34 15.98
N PRO A 28 -6.36 -12.50 15.70
CA PRO A 28 -5.03 -12.99 15.45
C PRO A 28 -4.59 -13.78 16.68
N SER A 29 -4.50 -15.11 16.53
CA SER A 29 -3.76 -15.95 17.46
C SER A 29 -2.40 -15.30 17.63
N SER A 30 -2.00 -15.10 18.88
CA SER A 30 -0.76 -14.49 19.35
C SER A 30 0.48 -15.14 18.72
N ARG A 31 0.68 -14.94 17.42
CA ARG A 31 1.92 -15.14 16.69
C ARG A 31 2.57 -13.79 16.75
N GLY A 32 3.64 -13.70 17.52
CA GLY A 32 4.41 -12.49 17.69
C GLY A 32 4.59 -11.77 16.36
N ASP A 33 4.26 -10.49 16.36
CA ASP A 33 4.68 -9.54 15.34
C ASP A 33 6.21 -9.51 15.35
N SER A 34 6.82 -10.48 14.68
CA SER A 34 8.13 -10.31 14.10
C SER A 34 7.96 -9.20 13.07
N PRO A 35 8.60 -8.02 13.25
CA PRO A 35 8.46 -6.93 12.30
C PRO A 35 8.92 -7.44 10.94
N THR A 36 8.02 -7.37 9.96
CA THR A 36 8.34 -7.66 8.56
C THR A 36 9.48 -6.75 8.16
N ALA A 37 10.68 -7.34 8.04
CA ALA A 37 11.89 -6.67 7.61
C ALA A 37 11.65 -6.06 6.22
N GLY A 38 11.30 -4.77 6.18
CA GLY A 38 11.00 -4.07 4.93
C GLY A 38 9.99 -2.93 5.02
N SER A 39 9.23 -2.77 6.11
CA SER A 39 8.35 -1.60 6.24
C SER A 39 9.16 -0.35 6.62
N VAL A 40 9.52 0.44 5.61
CA VAL A 40 10.06 1.79 5.84
C VAL A 40 9.05 2.56 6.68
N VAL A 41 9.49 3.17 7.78
CA VAL A 41 8.63 3.95 8.68
C VAL A 41 8.16 5.20 7.93
N LYS A 42 6.91 5.20 7.47
CA LYS A 42 6.29 6.32 6.75
C LYS A 42 5.52 7.23 7.70
N LYS A 43 5.69 8.55 7.56
CA LYS A 43 4.89 9.57 8.25
C LYS A 43 3.98 10.27 7.24
N LYS A 44 2.73 10.52 7.63
CA LYS A 44 1.78 11.27 6.80
C LYS A 44 2.10 12.77 6.91
N ALA A 45 2.21 13.43 5.76
CA ALA A 45 2.35 14.87 5.66
C ALA A 45 1.27 15.44 4.72
N GLY A 46 0.77 16.64 5.02
CA GLY A 46 -0.17 17.37 4.19
C GLY A 46 0.49 18.62 3.62
N PHE A 47 0.31 18.86 2.32
CA PHE A 47 0.83 20.03 1.62
C PHE A 47 -0.29 20.68 0.79
N TYR A 48 -0.23 22.00 0.67
CA TYR A 48 -1.05 22.72 -0.28
C TYR A 48 -0.37 22.70 -1.65
N LEU A 49 -1.12 22.30 -2.67
CA LEU A 49 -0.71 22.29 -4.07
C LEU A 49 -1.70 23.11 -4.88
N SER A 50 -1.24 23.74 -5.97
CA SER A 50 -2.18 24.37 -6.90
C SER A 50 -3.03 23.31 -7.59
N VAL A 51 -4.28 23.66 -7.89
CA VAL A 51 -5.26 22.75 -8.52
C VAL A 51 -4.72 22.17 -9.83
N ASN A 52 -4.10 23.01 -10.66
CA ASN A 52 -3.49 22.59 -11.93
C ASN A 52 -2.41 21.50 -11.73
N ILE A 53 -1.55 21.64 -10.72
CA ILE A 53 -0.50 20.63 -10.46
C ILE A 53 -1.15 19.34 -9.97
N LEU A 54 -2.16 19.42 -9.10
CA LEU A 54 -2.87 18.26 -8.59
C LEU A 54 -3.58 17.49 -9.70
N ASP A 55 -4.24 18.18 -10.63
CA ASP A 55 -4.93 17.57 -11.76
C ASP A 55 -3.94 16.87 -12.71
N ARG A 56 -2.83 17.54 -13.04
CA ARG A 56 -1.77 16.95 -13.86
C ARG A 56 -1.16 15.71 -13.20
N PHE A 57 -0.95 15.75 -11.89
CA PHE A 57 -0.46 14.60 -11.13
C PHE A 57 -1.45 13.44 -11.17
N ASN A 58 -2.74 13.71 -10.94
CA ASN A 58 -3.79 12.69 -10.99
C ASN A 58 -3.90 12.05 -12.37
N HIS A 59 -3.90 12.84 -13.44
CA HIS A 59 -3.92 12.32 -14.82
C HIS A 59 -2.72 11.41 -15.09
N LYS A 60 -1.51 11.84 -14.71
CA LYS A 60 -0.30 11.02 -14.89
C LYS A 60 -0.36 9.72 -14.11
N PHE A 61 -0.86 9.73 -12.88
CA PHE A 61 -1.06 8.51 -12.10
C PHE A 61 -1.99 7.53 -12.81
N HIS A 62 -3.12 8.00 -13.34
CA HIS A 62 -4.07 7.14 -14.05
C HIS A 62 -3.52 6.64 -15.40
N GLU A 63 -2.82 7.50 -16.15
CA GLU A 63 -2.11 7.09 -17.37
C GLU A 63 -1.13 5.96 -17.09
N LEU A 64 -0.31 6.07 -16.04
CA LEU A 64 0.67 5.04 -15.68
C LEU A 64 0.01 3.74 -15.22
N LYS A 65 -1.11 3.83 -14.48
CA LYS A 65 -1.92 2.66 -14.12
C LYS A 65 -2.48 1.95 -15.35
N LEU A 66 -3.00 2.70 -16.32
CA LEU A 66 -3.53 2.15 -17.57
C LEU A 66 -2.42 1.54 -18.45
N ALA A 67 -1.21 2.11 -18.40
CA ALA A 67 -0.03 1.58 -19.08
C ALA A 67 0.56 0.32 -18.42
N GLY A 68 -0.04 -0.17 -17.33
CA GLY A 68 0.41 -1.38 -16.64
C GLY A 68 1.65 -1.20 -15.76
N VAL A 69 2.03 0.05 -15.44
CA VAL A 69 3.14 0.30 -14.51
C VAL A 69 2.71 -0.11 -13.10
N ALA A 70 3.56 -0.89 -12.42
CA ALA A 70 3.34 -1.39 -11.06
C ALA A 70 3.49 -0.27 -10.00
N ILE A 71 2.58 0.70 -10.04
CA ILE A 71 2.44 1.74 -9.01
C ILE A 71 1.31 1.30 -8.12
N ASP A 72 1.51 1.14 -6.80
CA ASP A 72 0.43 0.72 -5.92
C ASP A 72 -0.59 1.82 -5.69
N ASN A 73 -0.12 2.98 -5.22
CA ASN A 73 -0.94 4.12 -4.82
C ASN A 73 -0.32 5.46 -5.21
N LYS A 74 -1.09 6.54 -5.04
CA LYS A 74 -0.64 7.91 -5.37
C LYS A 74 0.57 8.33 -4.53
N SER A 75 0.64 7.93 -3.26
CA SER A 75 1.76 8.26 -2.39
C SER A 75 3.08 7.66 -2.89
N THR A 76 3.06 6.45 -3.45
CA THR A 76 4.25 5.82 -4.05
C THR A 76 4.78 6.64 -5.22
N LEU A 77 3.90 7.14 -6.10
CA LEU A 77 4.30 8.00 -7.22
C LEU A 77 4.84 9.34 -6.72
N LEU A 78 4.18 9.93 -5.71
CA LEU A 78 4.61 11.20 -5.13
C LEU A 78 5.98 11.08 -4.44
N GLU A 79 6.21 9.99 -3.71
CA GLU A 79 7.47 9.69 -3.03
C GLU A 79 8.61 9.54 -4.05
N ALA A 80 8.39 8.80 -5.15
CA ALA A 80 9.37 8.67 -6.22
C ALA A 80 9.66 10.01 -6.92
N ALA A 81 8.62 10.80 -7.22
CA ALA A 81 8.79 12.11 -7.84
C ALA A 81 9.51 13.11 -6.92
N LEU A 82 9.24 13.07 -5.62
CA LEU A 82 9.90 13.90 -4.63
C LEU A 82 11.36 13.47 -4.44
N GLY A 83 11.64 12.16 -4.38
CA GLY A 83 12.99 11.62 -4.34
C GLY A 83 13.81 12.09 -5.54
N PHE A 84 13.26 11.98 -6.75
CA PHE A 84 13.90 12.48 -7.97
C PHE A 84 14.22 13.99 -7.90
N ALA A 85 13.32 14.79 -7.34
CA ALA A 85 13.54 16.22 -7.18
C ALA A 85 14.65 16.53 -6.15
N LEU A 86 14.70 15.78 -5.04
CA LEU A 86 15.76 15.90 -4.04
C LEU A 86 17.12 15.46 -4.60
N ASP A 87 17.17 14.32 -5.30
CA ASP A 87 18.37 13.85 -6.01
C ASP A 87 18.87 14.88 -7.04
N ASP A 88 17.96 15.60 -7.70
CA ASP A 88 18.33 16.69 -8.60
C ASP A 88 18.88 17.91 -7.85
N MET A 89 18.35 18.23 -6.67
CA MET A 89 18.86 19.31 -5.81
C MET A 89 20.25 19.00 -5.27
N ASP A 90 20.55 17.73 -4.97
CA ASP A 90 21.87 17.29 -4.50
C ASP A 90 22.97 17.48 -5.55
N LYS A 91 22.62 17.68 -6.83
CA LYS A 91 23.57 18.08 -7.89
C LYS A 91 24.07 19.53 -7.75
N GLY A 92 23.57 20.30 -6.79
CA GLY A 92 24.00 21.67 -6.52
C GLY A 92 23.77 22.61 -7.71
N GLN A 93 24.82 23.26 -8.21
CA GLN A 93 24.72 24.21 -9.33
C GLN A 93 24.19 23.59 -10.64
N GLY A 94 24.25 22.26 -10.76
CA GLY A 94 23.67 21.52 -11.88
C GLY A 94 22.14 21.38 -11.80
N SER A 95 21.54 21.55 -10.62
CA SER A 95 20.12 21.27 -10.38
C SER A 95 19.20 22.15 -11.24
N LEU A 96 18.24 21.51 -11.90
CA LEU A 96 17.15 22.17 -12.59
C LEU A 96 16.11 22.71 -11.61
N VAL A 97 15.91 21.99 -10.50
CA VAL A 97 14.99 22.40 -9.43
C VAL A 97 15.49 23.68 -8.75
N LEU A 98 16.76 23.73 -8.34
CA LEU A 98 17.32 24.94 -7.69
C LEU A 98 17.32 26.15 -8.64
N LYS A 99 17.59 25.95 -9.93
CA LYS A 99 17.48 27.02 -10.94
C LYS A 99 16.06 27.58 -11.10
N LYS A 100 15.04 26.79 -10.78
CA LYS A 100 13.63 27.20 -10.87
C LYS A 100 13.16 27.92 -9.61
N ILE A 101 13.72 27.58 -8.44
CA ILE A 101 13.39 28.19 -7.14
C ILE A 101 14.21 29.46 -6.89
N GLY A 102 15.49 29.46 -7.24
CA GLY A 102 16.42 30.59 -7.06
C GLY A 102 16.33 31.64 -8.17
N LYS A 103 15.20 31.72 -8.87
CA LYS A 103 14.91 32.78 -9.84
C LYS A 103 14.21 33.95 -9.17
#